data_AF-A0A2G9ECN4-F1
#
_entry.id   AF-A0A2G9ECN4-F1
#
_cell.length_a   1.000
_cell.length_b   1.000
_cell.length_c   1.000
_cell.angle_alpha   90.00
_cell.angle_beta   90.00
_cell.angle_gamma   90.00
#
_symmetry.space_group_name_H-M   'P 1'
#
loop_
_entity.id
_entity.type
_entity.pdbx_description
1 polymer ?
#
loop_
_entity_poly.entity_id
_entity_poly.type
_entity_poly.pdbx_seq_one_letter_code
_entity_poly.pdbx_strand_id
1 'polypeptide(L)' 'MAEFRRRRAKLRVKAEEIDYKNVELLKRFVSDKGKINPSRLTGANAKLQRKIAKAIKRARNIALIPYTRIEK' A
#
# COMPACT_ATOMS: atom_id res chain seq x y z
N MET A 1 -23.84 6.89 -6.84
CA MET A 1 -22.73 6.00 -6.42
C MET A 1 -21.43 6.54 -6.97
N ALA A 2 -20.69 7.31 -6.15
CA ALA A 2 -19.62 8.22 -6.58
C ALA A 2 -18.72 7.64 -7.69
N GLU A 3 -18.71 8.36 -8.81
CA GLU A 3 -17.94 8.06 -9.99
C GLU A 3 -16.44 8.34 -9.72
N PHE A 4 -15.74 7.38 -9.10
CA PHE A 4 -14.28 7.41 -8.98
C PHE A 4 -13.65 7.17 -10.36
N ARG A 5 -13.76 8.15 -11.26
CA ARG A 5 -13.13 8.14 -12.59
C ARG A 5 -11.60 8.04 -12.47
N ARG A 6 -11.10 6.86 -12.87
CA ARG A 6 -9.93 6.61 -13.72
C ARG A 6 -8.72 7.57 -13.58
N ARG A 7 -7.85 7.28 -12.61
CA ARG A 7 -6.39 7.37 -12.83
C ARG A 7 -5.77 6.05 -12.43
N ARG A 8 -5.51 5.18 -13.42
CA ARG A 8 -4.69 3.99 -13.23
C ARG A 8 -3.25 4.49 -13.06
N ALA A 9 -2.75 4.59 -11.83
CA ALA A 9 -1.32 4.78 -11.65
C ALA A 9 -0.62 3.54 -12.23
N LYS A 10 0.28 3.72 -13.20
CA LYS A 10 1.03 2.60 -13.76
C LYS A 10 2.14 2.26 -12.78
N LEU A 11 1.91 1.26 -11.92
CA LEU A 11 2.91 0.86 -10.93
C LEU A 11 4.18 0.37 -11.65
N ARG A 12 5.32 0.97 -11.30
CA ARG A 12 6.66 0.61 -11.82
C ARG A 12 7.50 -0.18 -10.81
N VAL A 13 6.88 -0.77 -9.79
CA VAL A 13 7.59 -1.48 -8.70
C VAL A 13 7.73 -2.95 -9.06
N LYS A 14 8.96 -3.46 -8.99
CA LYS A 14 9.25 -4.89 -9.20
C LYS A 14 8.87 -5.70 -7.95
N ALA A 15 8.57 -6.98 -8.13
CA ALA A 15 8.06 -7.80 -7.03
C ALA A 15 9.14 -8.17 -6.00
N GLU A 16 10.40 -7.99 -6.37
CA GLU A 16 11.62 -8.26 -5.61
C GLU A 16 11.97 -7.09 -4.68
N GLU A 17 11.53 -5.87 -5.00
CA GLU A 17 11.81 -4.65 -4.23
C GLU A 17 10.88 -4.48 -3.02
N ILE A 18 9.86 -5.34 -2.89
CA ILE A 18 8.84 -5.25 -1.84
C ILE A 18 9.30 -5.99 -0.59
N ASP A 19 9.98 -5.25 0.29
CA ASP A 19 10.35 -5.68 1.64
C ASP A 19 9.52 -4.89 2.69
N TYR A 20 9.22 -5.54 3.82
CA TYR A 20 8.61 -4.91 4.99
C TYR A 20 9.50 -3.86 5.66
N LYS A 21 10.83 -3.93 5.47
CA LYS A 21 11.78 -2.94 5.99
C LYS A 21 11.83 -1.66 5.16
N ASN A 22 11.40 -1.70 3.90
CA ASN A 22 11.42 -0.52 3.02
C ASN A 22 10.18 0.35 3.26
N VAL A 23 10.21 1.13 4.33
CA VAL A 23 9.07 1.96 4.76
C VAL A 23 8.71 3.02 3.72
N GLU A 24 9.69 3.59 3.03
CA GLU A 24 9.47 4.64 2.03
C GLU A 24 8.68 4.13 0.82
N LEU A 25 9.00 2.92 0.36
CA LEU A 25 8.22 2.24 -0.69
C LEU A 25 6.81 1.92 -0.20
N LEU A 26 6.69 1.32 0.99
CA LEU A 26 5.40 0.87 1.53
C LEU A 26 4.44 2.02 1.86
N LYS A 27 4.94 3.18 2.26
CA LYS A 27 4.13 4.39 2.51
C LYS A 27 3.32 4.81 1.27
N ARG A 28 3.84 4.61 0.05
CA ARG A 28 3.11 4.92 -1.20
C ARG A 28 1.85 4.05 -1.39
N PHE A 29 1.79 2.90 -0.74
CA PHE A 29 0.68 1.95 -0.81
C PHE A 29 -0.29 2.05 0.37
N VAL A 30 -0.08 3.01 1.27
CA VAL A 30 -0.89 3.26 2.45
C VAL A 30 -1.51 4.66 2.32
N SER A 31 -2.75 4.83 2.77
CA SER A 31 -3.39 6.14 2.84
C SER A 31 -2.91 6.91 4.06
N ASP A 32 -3.17 8.22 4.11
CA ASP A 32 -2.78 9.07 5.25
C ASP A 32 -3.40 8.57 6.58
N LYS A 33 -4.58 7.95 6.49
CA LYS A 33 -5.29 7.32 7.62
C LYS A 33 -4.69 5.98 8.05
N GLY A 34 -3.66 5.51 7.39
CA GLY A 34 -3.02 4.21 7.65
C GLY A 34 -3.70 3.02 6.98
N LYS A 35 -4.71 3.19 6.11
CA LYS A 35 -5.38 2.07 5.41
C LYS A 35 -4.59 1.62 4.19
N ILE A 36 -4.65 0.33 3.82
CA ILE A 36 -3.97 -0.16 2.61
C ILE A 36 -4.76 0.30 1.37
N ASN A 37 -4.07 0.91 0.41
CA ASN A 37 -4.69 1.38 -0.83
C ASN A 37 -5.12 0.20 -1.71
N PRO A 38 -6.32 0.25 -2.32
CA PRO A 38 -6.80 -0.81 -3.19
C PRO A 38 -6.00 -0.87 -4.51
N SER A 39 -5.96 -2.04 -5.14
CA SER A 39 -5.24 -2.29 -6.39
C SER A 39 -5.63 -1.36 -7.54
N ARG A 40 -6.87 -0.86 -7.54
CA ARG A 40 -7.37 0.11 -8.54
C ARG A 40 -6.67 1.47 -8.47
N LEU A 41 -6.22 1.90 -7.29
CA LEU A 41 -5.46 3.14 -7.10
C LEU A 41 -3.97 2.90 -7.41
N THR A 42 -3.43 1.79 -6.90
CA THR A 42 -2.00 1.50 -7.01
C THR A 42 -1.60 0.99 -8.38
N GLY A 43 -2.54 0.39 -9.14
CA GLY A 43 -2.26 -0.28 -10.41
C GLY A 43 -1.51 -1.61 -10.25
N ALA A 44 -1.44 -2.16 -9.04
CA ALA A 44 -0.81 -3.44 -8.78
C ALA A 44 -1.64 -4.61 -9.35
N ASN A 45 -0.97 -5.60 -9.94
CA ASN A 45 -1.61 -6.87 -10.27
C ASN A 45 -1.99 -7.64 -8.97
N ALA A 46 -2.86 -8.65 -9.08
CA ALA A 46 -3.34 -9.38 -7.90
C ALA A 46 -2.22 -10.05 -7.09
N LYS A 47 -1.20 -10.62 -7.76
CA LYS A 47 -0.05 -11.29 -7.10
C LYS A 47 0.80 -10.28 -6.32
N LEU A 48 1.04 -9.11 -6.90
CA LEU A 48 1.80 -8.03 -6.32
C LEU A 48 1.04 -7.40 -5.15
N GLN A 49 -0.26 -7.15 -5.30
CA GLN A 49 -1.10 -6.63 -4.22
C GLN A 49 -1.08 -7.54 -2.99
N ARG A 50 -1.10 -8.88 -3.18
CA ARG A 50 -0.95 -9.84 -2.07
C ARG A 50 0.43 -9.73 -1.39
N LYS A 51 1.51 -9.59 -2.17
CA LYS A 51 2.86 -9.36 -1.63
C LYS A 51 2.94 -8.06 -0.83
N ILE A 52 2.46 -6.95 -1.40
CA ILE A 52 2.40 -5.63 -0.75
C ILE A 52 1.63 -5.73 0.57
N ALA A 53 0.43 -6.32 0.55
CA ALA A 53 -0.38 -6.46 1.75
C ALA A 53 0.35 -7.28 2.84
N LYS A 54 1.06 -8.36 2.48
CA LYS A 54 1.85 -9.16 3.43
C LYS A 54 3.02 -8.36 4.00
N ALA A 55 3.72 -7.59 3.16
CA ALA A 55 4.83 -6.73 3.60
C ALA A 55 4.35 -5.62 4.54
N ILE A 56 3.24 -4.93 4.20
CA ILE A 56 2.64 -3.90 5.06
C ILE A 56 2.21 -4.49 6.41
N LYS A 57 1.56 -5.66 6.41
CA LYS A 57 1.16 -6.32 7.67
C LYS A 57 2.37 -6.65 8.55
N ARG A 58 3.46 -7.15 7.96
CA ARG A 58 4.72 -7.39 8.69
C ARG A 58 5.33 -6.10 9.23
N ALA A 59 5.38 -5.04 8.43
CA ALA A 59 5.89 -3.74 8.84
C ALA A 59 5.08 -3.16 10.01
N ARG A 60 3.75 -3.35 10.00
CA ARG A 60 2.87 -2.93 11.09
C ARG A 60 3.09 -3.70 12.38
N ASN A 61 3.39 -5.00 12.32
CA ASN A 61 3.69 -5.80 13.51
C ASN A 61 4.95 -5.31 14.23
N ILE A 62 5.91 -4.73 13.51
CA ILE A 62 7.17 -4.19 14.05
C ILE A 62 7.06 -2.65 14.21
N ALA A 63 5.84 -2.10 14.23
CA ALA A 63 5.57 -0.68 14.44
C ALA A 63 6.22 0.31 13.44
N LEU A 64 6.66 -0.17 12.25
CA LEU A 64 7.22 0.70 11.21
C LEU A 64 6.14 1.54 10.48
N ILE A 65 4.91 1.02 10.45
CA ILE A 65 3.75 1.66 9.81
C ILE A 65 2.56 1.55 10.77
N PRO A 66 1.77 2.63 10.97
CA PRO A 66 0.58 2.58 11.82
C PRO A 66 -0.57 1.80 11.17
N TYR A 67 -1.41 1.19 12.01
CA TYR A 67 -2.67 0.55 11.57
C TYR A 67 -3.74 1.59 11.23
N THR A 68 -3.82 2.63 12.04
CA THR A 68 -4.78 3.73 11.94
C THR A 68 -4.11 5.00 12.40
N ARG A 69 -4.37 6.11 11.69
CA ARG A 69 -4.09 7.46 12.18
C ARG A 69 -5.43 8.15 12.32
N ILE A 70 -5.80 8.44 13.56
CA ILE A 70 -6.94 9.28 13.89
C ILE A 70 -6.36 10.68 14.00
N GLU A 71 -6.67 11.55 13.04
CA GLU A 71 -6.37 12.97 13.18
C GLU A 71 -7.26 13.52 14.30
N LYS A 72 -6.65 14.24 15.26
CA LYS A 72 -7.37 14.96 16.31
C LYS A 72 -7.99 16.22 15.73
#